data_AF-A0A7C1AXR2-F1
#
_entry.id   AF-A0A7C1AXR2-F1
#
_cell.length_a   1.000
_cell.length_b   1.000
_cell.length_c   1.000
_cell.angle_alpha   90.00
_cell.angle_beta   90.00
_cell.angle_gamma   90.00
#
_symmetry.space_group_name_H-M   'P 1'
#
loop_
_entity.id
_entity.type
_entity.pdbx_description
1 polymer ?
#
loop_
_entity_poly.entity_id
_entity_poly.type
_entity_poly.pdbx_seq_one_letter_code
_entity_poly.pdbx_strand_id
1 'polypeptide(L)'
;DKYNNDAKIHGILVQLPLPGHINEAKVLFAIDPDKDVDGFHPVNIGKMMLGEQCFLPCTPHGILELLLRSGVETSGAEVVVVGRSNIVGKPIANLMLQKRAGGNATVTLCHTRTKNMDFHTRRADILIVAAGVPKMITGDQVKEGVVVIDVGVNRIGKSESGKAILAGDVDFDSVKEKAAAITPVPGGVGPMTITMLMKNTVQAARQSLGNKT
;
A
#
# COMPACT_ATOMS: atom_id res chain seq x y z
N ASP A 1 9.45 16.17 -18.43
CA ASP A 1 10.21 17.41 -18.76
C ASP A 1 9.47 18.69 -18.45
N LYS A 2 8.43 19.10 -19.21
CA LYS A 2 7.71 20.38 -18.96
C LYS A 2 7.33 20.58 -17.49
N TYR A 3 6.66 19.59 -16.88
CA TYR A 3 6.21 19.67 -15.48
C TYR A 3 7.35 19.55 -14.46
N ASN A 4 8.42 18.82 -14.78
CA ASN A 4 9.60 18.76 -13.91
C ASN A 4 10.23 20.15 -13.78
N ASN A 5 10.32 20.88 -14.90
CA ASN A 5 10.95 22.20 -14.94
C ASN A 5 10.04 23.36 -14.51
N ASP A 6 8.75 23.11 -14.25
CA ASP A 6 7.82 24.15 -13.82
C ASP A 6 7.85 24.30 -12.28
N ALA A 7 8.36 25.42 -11.79
CA ALA A 7 8.44 25.73 -10.36
C ALA A 7 7.06 25.85 -9.67
N LYS A 8 5.97 26.03 -10.43
CA LYS A 8 4.59 26.03 -9.89
C LYS A 8 4.05 24.63 -9.61
N ILE A 9 4.69 23.60 -10.18
CA ILE A 9 4.29 22.19 -10.03
C ILE A 9 5.18 21.52 -8.99
N HIS A 10 4.59 21.12 -7.88
CA HIS A 10 5.30 20.49 -6.76
C HIS A 10 5.17 18.96 -6.75
N GLY A 11 4.13 18.43 -7.37
CA GLY A 11 3.86 17.00 -7.41
C GLY A 11 3.36 16.57 -8.77
N ILE A 12 3.86 15.43 -9.23
CA ILE A 12 3.47 14.78 -10.48
C ILE A 12 3.00 13.37 -10.13
N LEU A 13 1.78 13.05 -10.57
CA LEU A 13 1.22 11.71 -10.52
C LEU A 13 0.90 11.26 -11.93
N VAL A 14 1.17 10.00 -12.22
CA VAL A 14 0.80 9.33 -13.46
C VAL A 14 -0.17 8.21 -13.12
N GLN A 15 -1.42 8.35 -13.54
CA GLN A 15 -2.46 7.36 -13.28
C GLN A 15 -2.17 6.06 -14.06
N LEU A 16 -2.09 4.94 -13.35
CA LEU A 16 -1.92 3.61 -13.90
C LEU A 16 -3.25 2.83 -13.95
N PRO A 17 -3.35 1.78 -14.81
CA PRO A 17 -2.38 1.38 -15.82
C PRO A 17 -2.37 2.33 -17.02
N LEU A 18 -1.22 2.43 -17.70
CA LEU A 18 -1.13 3.16 -18.97
C LEU A 18 -1.64 2.30 -20.13
N PRO A 19 -2.02 2.92 -21.27
CA PRO A 19 -2.25 2.19 -22.51
C PRO A 19 -1.08 1.25 -22.84
N GLY A 20 -1.35 0.02 -23.26
CA GLY A 20 -0.33 -1.04 -23.35
C GLY A 20 0.83 -0.79 -24.33
N HIS A 21 0.72 0.22 -25.21
CA HIS A 21 1.82 0.64 -26.09
C HIS A 21 2.78 1.63 -25.41
N ILE A 22 2.46 2.13 -24.22
CA ILE A 22 3.27 3.07 -23.44
C ILE A 22 4.05 2.29 -22.38
N ASN A 23 5.35 2.54 -22.29
CA ASN A 23 6.19 1.94 -21.28
C ASN A 23 6.05 2.71 -19.96
N GLU A 24 5.34 2.13 -18.99
CA GLU A 24 5.11 2.71 -17.66
C GLU A 24 6.41 3.08 -16.94
N ALA A 25 7.42 2.21 -16.98
CA ALA A 25 8.70 2.46 -16.32
C ALA A 25 9.40 3.70 -16.90
N LYS A 26 9.40 3.86 -18.23
CA LYS A 26 9.97 5.06 -18.87
C LYS A 26 9.26 6.33 -18.43
N VAL A 27 7.93 6.29 -18.30
CA VAL A 27 7.15 7.46 -17.87
C VAL A 27 7.41 7.79 -16.40
N LEU A 28 7.35 6.79 -15.51
CA LEU A 28 7.58 6.97 -14.08
C LEU A 28 9.01 7.44 -13.79
N PHE A 29 10.01 6.91 -14.49
CA PHE A 29 11.43 7.25 -14.25
C PHE A 29 11.84 8.59 -14.88
N ALA A 30 10.97 9.17 -15.72
CA ALA A 30 11.17 10.52 -16.25
C ALA A 30 10.67 11.61 -15.28
N ILE A 31 9.95 11.25 -14.22
CA ILE A 31 9.51 12.19 -13.19
C ILE A 31 10.71 12.53 -12.31
N ASP A 32 10.91 13.82 -12.02
CA ASP A 32 11.91 14.25 -11.04
C ASP A 32 11.61 13.57 -9.68
N PRO A 33 12.56 12.86 -9.04
CA PRO A 33 12.36 12.24 -7.73
C PRO A 33 11.79 13.18 -6.67
N ASP A 34 12.13 14.47 -6.73
CA ASP A 34 11.68 15.49 -5.77
C ASP A 34 10.26 15.99 -6.07
N LYS A 35 9.65 15.54 -7.18
CA LYS A 35 8.24 15.77 -7.55
C LYS A 35 7.43 14.47 -7.69
N ASP A 36 8.04 13.31 -7.45
CA ASP A 36 7.38 12.00 -7.46
C ASP A 36 6.58 11.79 -6.17
N VAL A 37 5.43 12.44 -6.12
CA VAL A 37 4.54 12.42 -4.95
C VAL A 37 3.80 11.09 -4.78
N ASP A 38 3.83 10.22 -5.79
CA ASP A 38 3.31 8.85 -5.69
C ASP A 38 4.35 7.85 -5.15
N GLY A 39 5.63 8.24 -5.13
CA GLY A 39 6.72 7.53 -4.46
C GLY A 39 7.25 6.30 -5.22
N PHE A 40 6.96 6.17 -6.52
CA PHE A 40 7.35 5.00 -7.32
C PHE A 40 8.66 5.16 -8.09
N HIS A 41 9.26 6.35 -8.06
CA HIS A 41 10.56 6.58 -8.68
C HIS A 41 11.62 5.71 -7.99
N PRO A 42 12.51 5.00 -8.74
CA PRO A 42 13.51 4.10 -8.15
C PRO A 42 14.41 4.76 -7.11
N VAL A 43 14.70 6.06 -7.26
CA VAL A 43 15.43 6.85 -6.26
C VAL A 43 14.66 6.91 -4.93
N ASN A 44 13.36 7.20 -4.95
CA ASN A 44 12.53 7.23 -3.73
C ASN A 44 12.37 5.83 -3.14
N ILE A 45 12.19 4.80 -3.96
CA ILE A 45 12.17 3.41 -3.50
C ILE A 45 13.50 3.01 -2.86
N GLY A 46 14.63 3.37 -3.47
CA GLY A 46 15.97 3.10 -2.93
C GLY A 46 16.20 3.80 -1.59
N LYS A 47 15.91 5.10 -1.51
CA LYS A 47 15.96 5.88 -0.26
C LYS A 47 15.05 5.27 0.81
N MET A 48 13.81 4.91 0.45
CA MET A 48 12.90 4.21 1.35
C MET A 48 13.52 2.93 1.88
N MET A 49 14.10 2.08 1.03
CA MET A 49 14.74 0.83 1.48
C MET A 49 15.90 1.06 2.44
N LEU A 50 16.68 2.14 2.23
CA LEU A 50 17.76 2.55 3.12
C LEU A 50 17.27 3.19 4.43
N GLY A 51 15.97 3.51 4.54
CA GLY A 51 15.40 4.24 5.67
C GLY A 51 15.70 5.74 5.63
N GLU A 52 16.08 6.27 4.47
CA GLU A 52 16.34 7.70 4.26
C GLU A 52 15.04 8.48 4.02
N GLN A 53 15.13 9.80 4.15
CA GLN A 53 14.02 10.71 3.86
C GLN A 53 13.69 10.69 2.35
N CYS A 54 12.45 10.36 2.02
CA CYS A 54 11.93 10.38 0.65
C CYS A 54 10.40 10.51 0.66
N PHE A 55 9.79 10.59 -0.53
CA PHE A 55 8.36 10.33 -0.66
C PHE A 55 8.11 8.83 -0.55
N LEU A 56 7.26 8.44 0.40
CA LEU A 56 6.85 7.06 0.55
C LEU A 56 5.73 6.73 -0.44
N PRO A 57 5.72 5.52 -1.03
CA PRO A 57 4.59 5.05 -1.83
C PRO A 57 3.25 5.25 -1.13
N CYS A 58 2.30 5.89 -1.79
CA CYS A 58 1.07 6.39 -1.15
C CYS A 58 0.27 5.29 -0.45
N THR A 59 0.04 4.16 -1.12
CA THR A 59 -0.74 3.04 -0.56
C THR A 59 -0.01 2.41 0.65
N PRO A 60 1.27 2.00 0.55
CA PRO A 60 2.05 1.55 1.70
C PRO A 60 2.10 2.54 2.87
N HIS A 61 2.28 3.84 2.60
CA HIS A 61 2.25 4.87 3.64
C HIS A 61 0.86 4.96 4.30
N GLY A 62 -0.21 4.80 3.52
CA GLY A 62 -1.58 4.77 4.03
C GLY A 62 -1.83 3.59 4.96
N ILE A 63 -1.27 2.42 4.64
CA ILE A 63 -1.33 1.23 5.50
C ILE A 63 -0.65 1.48 6.84
N LEU A 64 0.55 2.07 6.83
CA LEU A 64 1.25 2.45 8.08
C LEU A 64 0.41 3.39 8.94
N GLU A 65 -0.16 4.43 8.33
CA GLU A 65 -1.00 5.41 9.05
C GLU A 65 -2.27 4.77 9.60
N LEU A 66 -2.90 3.83 8.88
CA LEU A 66 -4.04 3.08 9.41
C LEU A 66 -3.65 2.29 10.66
N LEU A 67 -2.58 1.48 10.59
CA LEU A 67 -2.12 0.68 11.73
C LEU A 67 -1.78 1.56 12.94
N LEU A 68 -1.01 2.63 12.72
CA LEU A 68 -0.61 3.57 13.77
C LEU A 68 -1.79 4.26 14.42
N ARG A 69 -2.71 4.81 13.61
CA ARG A 69 -3.86 5.58 14.12
C ARG A 69 -4.91 4.70 14.77
N SER A 70 -4.96 3.43 14.40
CA SER A 70 -5.80 2.41 15.05
C SER A 70 -5.16 1.83 16.31
N GLY A 71 -3.94 2.25 16.68
CA GLY A 71 -3.27 1.75 17.89
C GLY A 71 -2.80 0.29 17.78
N VAL A 72 -2.59 -0.21 16.57
CA VAL A 72 -2.10 -1.57 16.34
C VAL A 72 -0.61 -1.63 16.67
N GLU A 73 -0.23 -2.51 17.60
CA GLU A 73 1.17 -2.75 17.91
C GLU A 73 1.82 -3.50 16.74
N THR A 74 2.90 -2.93 16.21
CA THR A 74 3.61 -3.45 15.02
C THR A 74 4.99 -3.98 15.39
N SER A 75 5.58 -3.48 16.48
CA SER A 75 6.90 -3.88 16.92
C SER A 75 6.89 -5.30 17.45
N GLY A 76 7.69 -6.17 16.84
CA GLY A 76 7.75 -7.60 17.18
C GLY A 76 6.60 -8.44 16.61
N ALA A 77 5.61 -7.83 15.97
CA ALA A 77 4.50 -8.55 15.35
C ALA A 77 4.97 -9.40 14.16
N GLU A 78 4.30 -10.53 13.92
CA GLU A 78 4.43 -11.30 12.68
C GLU A 78 3.50 -10.72 11.60
N VAL A 79 4.11 -10.03 10.64
CA VAL A 79 3.42 -9.45 9.48
C VAL A 79 3.55 -10.38 8.28
N VAL A 80 2.41 -10.75 7.69
CA VAL A 80 2.39 -11.49 6.43
C VAL A 80 1.81 -10.60 5.34
N VAL A 81 2.57 -10.42 4.26
CA VAL A 81 2.14 -9.66 3.09
C VAL A 81 1.85 -10.63 1.96
N VAL A 82 0.62 -10.68 1.46
CA VAL A 82 0.22 -11.49 0.31
C VAL A 82 0.20 -10.61 -0.93
N GLY A 83 1.18 -10.81 -1.82
CA GLY A 83 1.37 -10.01 -3.02
C GLY A 83 2.70 -9.27 -3.01
N ARG A 84 3.40 -9.28 -4.14
CA ARG A 84 4.78 -8.76 -4.29
C ARG A 84 4.92 -7.72 -5.40
N SER A 85 3.87 -6.95 -5.64
CA SER A 85 3.90 -5.86 -6.62
C SER A 85 4.94 -4.80 -6.23
N ASN A 86 5.46 -4.06 -7.23
CA ASN A 86 6.40 -2.98 -6.99
C ASN A 86 5.74 -1.76 -6.32
N ILE A 87 4.42 -1.63 -6.43
CA ILE A 87 3.66 -0.47 -5.95
C ILE A 87 3.07 -0.63 -4.54
N VAL A 88 2.87 -1.87 -4.08
CA VAL A 88 2.29 -2.14 -2.75
C VAL A 88 3.12 -3.16 -1.98
N GLY A 89 3.17 -4.40 -2.47
CA GLY A 89 3.66 -5.54 -1.69
C GLY A 89 5.12 -5.43 -1.24
N LYS A 90 6.03 -5.14 -2.18
CA LYS A 90 7.45 -4.98 -1.83
C LYS A 90 7.70 -3.74 -0.96
N PRO A 91 7.14 -2.55 -1.25
CA PRO A 91 7.33 -1.41 -0.38
C PRO A 91 6.78 -1.60 1.03
N ILE A 92 5.55 -2.11 1.20
CA ILE A 92 4.98 -2.27 2.54
C ILE A 92 5.77 -3.29 3.36
N ALA A 93 6.24 -4.38 2.75
CA ALA A 93 7.12 -5.33 3.42
C ALA A 93 8.41 -4.67 3.94
N ASN A 94 9.03 -3.79 3.14
CA ASN A 94 10.23 -3.04 3.57
C ASN A 94 9.91 -2.00 4.64
N LEU A 95 8.75 -1.37 4.60
CA LEU A 95 8.35 -0.42 5.63
C LEU A 95 8.06 -1.10 6.97
N MET A 96 7.42 -2.26 6.95
CA MET A 96 7.08 -3.01 8.16
C MET A 96 8.31 -3.59 8.87
N LEU A 97 9.36 -3.97 8.13
CA LEU A 97 10.59 -4.51 8.74
C LEU A 97 11.51 -3.43 9.34
N GLN A 98 11.33 -2.16 8.97
CA GLN A 98 12.22 -1.09 9.41
C GLN A 98 12.08 -0.81 10.90
N LYS A 99 13.19 -0.44 11.57
CA LYS A 99 13.16 0.04 12.95
C LYS A 99 12.53 1.44 13.02
N ARG A 100 11.19 1.50 13.06
CA ARG A 100 10.39 2.74 13.06
C ARG A 100 9.04 2.55 13.74
N ALA A 101 8.36 3.65 14.06
CA ALA A 101 6.95 3.62 14.43
C ALA A 101 6.11 3.09 13.26
N GLY A 102 5.21 2.15 13.55
CA GLY A 102 4.40 1.46 12.54
C GLY A 102 5.14 0.35 11.80
N GLY A 103 6.35 -0.02 12.27
CA GLY A 103 7.16 -1.10 11.72
C GLY A 103 7.81 -1.92 12.84
N ASN A 104 9.07 -2.30 12.66
CA ASN A 104 9.86 -3.16 13.54
C ASN A 104 9.25 -4.58 13.68
N ALA A 105 8.63 -5.06 12.61
CA ALA A 105 7.96 -6.36 12.55
C ALA A 105 8.84 -7.46 11.95
N THR A 106 8.50 -8.72 12.23
CA THR A 106 8.99 -9.87 11.44
C THR A 106 8.10 -10.01 10.22
N VAL A 107 8.68 -9.94 9.01
CA VAL A 107 7.89 -9.88 7.77
C VAL A 107 8.06 -11.13 6.90
N THR A 108 6.96 -11.75 6.51
CA THR A 108 6.91 -12.80 5.48
C THR A 108 6.18 -12.29 4.23
N LEU A 109 6.85 -12.31 3.08
CA LEU A 109 6.27 -11.92 1.80
C LEU A 109 5.83 -13.15 1.00
N CYS A 110 4.54 -13.33 0.84
CA CYS A 110 3.93 -14.41 0.07
C CYS A 110 3.53 -13.96 -1.34
N HIS A 111 3.47 -14.91 -2.28
CA HIS A 111 3.10 -14.67 -3.66
C HIS A 111 2.59 -15.94 -4.35
N THR A 112 2.26 -15.84 -5.65
CA THR A 112 1.72 -16.93 -6.51
C THR A 112 2.57 -18.20 -6.61
N ARG A 113 3.75 -18.25 -5.99
CA ARG A 113 4.66 -19.41 -5.96
C ARG A 113 5.00 -19.85 -4.54
N THR A 114 4.41 -19.22 -3.53
CA THR A 114 4.50 -19.64 -2.13
C THR A 114 3.82 -21.00 -2.00
N LYS A 115 4.52 -21.97 -1.41
CA LYS A 115 3.94 -23.26 -1.06
C LYS A 115 3.16 -23.10 0.24
N ASN A 116 1.95 -23.66 0.30
CA ASN A 116 1.09 -23.64 1.49
C ASN A 116 0.88 -22.20 2.02
N MET A 117 0.19 -21.36 1.24
CA MET A 117 -0.15 -19.98 1.62
C MET A 117 -0.77 -19.91 3.02
N ASP A 118 -1.69 -20.83 3.30
CA ASP A 118 -2.46 -20.92 4.53
C ASP A 118 -1.58 -21.10 5.76
N PHE A 119 -0.47 -21.84 5.65
CA PHE A 119 0.49 -21.96 6.74
C PHE A 119 1.05 -20.60 7.16
N HIS A 120 1.34 -19.73 6.18
CA HIS A 120 1.85 -18.40 6.47
C HIS A 120 0.75 -17.47 6.99
N THR A 121 -0.40 -17.41 6.33
CA THR A 121 -1.48 -16.49 6.71
C THR A 121 -2.07 -16.79 8.09
N ARG A 122 -2.11 -18.06 8.51
CA ARG A 122 -2.55 -18.46 9.86
C ARG A 122 -1.58 -18.05 10.98
N ARG A 123 -0.35 -17.64 10.68
CA ARG A 123 0.61 -17.15 11.68
C ARG A 123 0.53 -15.65 11.92
N ALA A 124 0.04 -14.91 10.92
CA ALA A 124 0.05 -13.45 10.89
C ALA A 124 -0.68 -12.84 12.10
N ASP A 125 0.02 -12.00 12.87
CA ASP A 125 -0.63 -11.01 13.76
C ASP A 125 -1.28 -9.91 12.90
N ILE A 126 -0.58 -9.51 11.84
CA ILE A 126 -1.04 -8.53 10.87
C ILE A 126 -0.95 -9.14 9.46
N LEU A 127 -2.08 -9.23 8.77
CA LEU A 127 -2.17 -9.74 7.41
C LEU A 127 -2.48 -8.59 6.43
N ILE A 128 -1.57 -8.32 5.51
CA ILE A 128 -1.75 -7.33 4.45
C ILE A 128 -1.96 -8.06 3.13
N VAL A 129 -3.13 -7.90 2.50
CA VAL A 129 -3.51 -8.62 1.28
C VAL A 129 -3.58 -7.66 0.11
N ALA A 130 -2.70 -7.85 -0.87
CA ALA A 130 -2.54 -7.03 -2.08
C ALA A 130 -2.31 -7.95 -3.30
N ALA A 131 -3.18 -8.94 -3.46
CA ALA A 131 -3.11 -9.98 -4.47
C ALA A 131 -3.85 -9.62 -5.76
N GLY A 132 -4.88 -8.76 -5.69
CA GLY A 132 -5.73 -8.41 -6.83
C GLY A 132 -6.63 -9.57 -7.27
N VAL A 133 -7.06 -10.40 -6.32
CA VAL A 133 -7.94 -11.56 -6.57
C VAL A 133 -9.07 -11.50 -5.54
N PRO A 134 -10.33 -11.26 -5.98
CA PRO A 134 -11.42 -11.03 -5.05
C PRO A 134 -11.67 -12.25 -4.16
N LYS A 135 -11.82 -12.01 -2.85
CA LYS A 135 -12.13 -13.06 -1.85
C LYS A 135 -11.15 -14.24 -1.84
N MET A 136 -9.88 -13.99 -2.16
CA MET A 136 -8.82 -15.00 -2.12
C MET A 136 -8.56 -15.52 -0.70
N ILE A 137 -8.59 -14.64 0.30
CA ILE A 137 -8.34 -15.00 1.69
C ILE A 137 -9.67 -15.18 2.44
N THR A 138 -9.87 -16.34 3.03
CA THR A 138 -11.09 -16.71 3.78
C THR A 138 -10.84 -16.84 5.28
N GLY A 139 -11.93 -16.85 6.06
CA GLY A 139 -11.89 -16.95 7.52
C GLY A 139 -11.13 -18.16 8.05
N ASP A 140 -11.14 -19.31 7.38
CA ASP A 140 -10.37 -20.47 7.83
C ASP A 140 -8.85 -20.24 7.70
N GLN A 141 -8.39 -19.41 6.77
CA GLN A 141 -6.97 -19.17 6.50
C GLN A 141 -6.30 -18.16 7.45
N VAL A 142 -7.04 -17.63 8.43
CA VAL A 142 -6.52 -16.67 9.41
C VAL A 142 -6.69 -17.18 10.85
N LYS A 143 -5.86 -16.65 11.75
CA LYS A 143 -5.97 -16.92 13.19
C LYS A 143 -6.94 -15.96 13.88
N GLU A 144 -7.37 -16.36 15.08
CA GLU A 144 -8.14 -15.50 15.98
C GLU A 144 -7.32 -14.28 16.39
N GLY A 145 -7.95 -13.11 16.46
CA GLY A 145 -7.33 -11.85 16.85
C GLY A 145 -6.45 -11.18 15.78
N VAL A 146 -6.45 -11.68 14.53
CA VAL A 146 -5.67 -11.08 13.43
C VAL A 146 -6.11 -9.66 13.12
N VAL A 147 -5.17 -8.78 12.76
CA VAL A 147 -5.44 -7.49 12.12
C VAL A 147 -5.28 -7.64 10.62
N VAL A 148 -6.31 -7.28 9.85
CA VAL A 148 -6.33 -7.47 8.39
C VAL A 148 -6.42 -6.15 7.65
N ILE A 149 -5.47 -5.92 6.75
CA ILE A 149 -5.47 -4.82 5.79
C ILE A 149 -5.72 -5.39 4.39
N ASP A 150 -6.94 -5.22 3.91
CA ASP A 150 -7.36 -5.57 2.55
C ASP A 150 -7.11 -4.38 1.61
N VAL A 151 -6.08 -4.52 0.78
CA VAL A 151 -5.65 -3.51 -0.19
C VAL A 151 -6.34 -3.70 -1.54
N GLY A 152 -6.88 -4.89 -1.81
CA GLY A 152 -7.52 -5.24 -3.07
C GLY A 152 -8.72 -4.37 -3.36
N VAL A 153 -8.87 -3.94 -4.61
CA VAL A 153 -10.09 -3.27 -5.09
C VAL A 153 -10.47 -3.89 -6.43
N ASN A 154 -11.33 -4.90 -6.37
CA ASN A 154 -11.75 -5.67 -7.52
C ASN A 154 -13.18 -5.28 -7.91
N ARG A 155 -13.41 -4.98 -9.19
CA ARG A 155 -14.77 -4.77 -9.71
C ARG A 155 -15.41 -6.11 -10.01
N ILE A 156 -16.43 -6.47 -9.25
CA ILE A 156 -17.11 -7.78 -9.36
C ILE A 156 -18.49 -7.70 -10.04
N GLY A 157 -18.92 -6.50 -10.41
CA GLY A 157 -20.20 -6.29 -11.11
C GLY A 157 -20.63 -4.83 -11.12
N LYS A 158 -21.91 -4.62 -11.44
CA LYS A 158 -22.59 -3.32 -11.32
C LYS A 158 -23.91 -3.53 -10.59
N SER A 159 -24.28 -2.57 -9.75
CA SER A 159 -25.62 -2.51 -9.15
C SER A 159 -26.67 -2.21 -10.22
N GLU A 160 -27.95 -2.35 -9.86
CA GLU A 160 -29.08 -1.93 -10.70
C GLU A 160 -29.00 -0.44 -11.09
N SER A 161 -28.45 0.40 -10.22
CA SER A 161 -28.17 1.82 -10.48
C SER A 161 -26.93 2.08 -11.34
N GLY A 162 -26.25 1.04 -11.83
CA GLY A 162 -25.05 1.13 -12.68
C GLY A 162 -23.74 1.40 -11.94
N LYS A 163 -23.77 1.52 -10.60
CA LYS A 163 -22.57 1.74 -9.78
C LYS A 163 -21.74 0.46 -9.72
N ALA A 164 -20.42 0.58 -9.84
CA ALA A 164 -19.52 -0.57 -9.72
C ALA A 164 -19.63 -1.21 -8.32
N ILE A 165 -19.82 -2.53 -8.28
CA ILE A 165 -19.73 -3.32 -7.06
C ILE A 165 -18.26 -3.67 -6.88
N LEU A 166 -17.71 -3.31 -5.72
CA LEU A 166 -16.31 -3.52 -5.39
C LEU A 166 -16.22 -4.59 -4.29
N ALA A 167 -15.20 -5.44 -4.40
CA ALA A 167 -14.83 -6.39 -3.36
C ALA A 167 -13.32 -6.38 -3.19
N GLY A 168 -12.89 -6.63 -1.96
CA GLY A 168 -11.48 -6.76 -1.64
C GLY A 168 -10.93 -8.15 -1.95
N ASP A 169 -9.64 -8.33 -1.67
CA ASP A 169 -8.98 -9.62 -1.81
C ASP A 169 -9.33 -10.59 -0.66
N VAL A 170 -9.98 -10.10 0.38
CA VAL A 170 -10.40 -10.86 1.56
C VAL A 170 -11.91 -11.05 1.52
N ASP A 171 -12.35 -12.25 1.89
CA ASP A 171 -13.76 -12.50 2.19
C ASP A 171 -14.11 -11.88 3.55
N PHE A 172 -14.50 -10.60 3.51
CA PHE A 172 -14.73 -9.76 4.69
C PHE A 172 -15.66 -10.42 5.71
N ASP A 173 -16.76 -11.04 5.24
CA ASP A 173 -17.76 -11.62 6.13
C ASP A 173 -17.27 -12.85 6.89
N SER A 174 -16.41 -13.68 6.31
CA SER A 174 -15.85 -14.84 7.03
C SER A 174 -14.67 -14.47 7.92
N VAL A 175 -13.90 -13.44 7.56
CA VAL A 175 -12.72 -13.00 8.32
C VAL A 175 -13.07 -12.09 9.49
N LYS A 176 -14.12 -11.25 9.37
CA LYS A 176 -14.54 -10.34 10.46
C LYS A 176 -14.89 -11.07 11.75
N GLU A 177 -15.34 -12.32 11.67
CA GLU A 177 -15.71 -13.13 12.83
C GLU A 177 -14.50 -13.55 13.69
N LYS A 178 -13.28 -13.44 13.15
CA LYS A 178 -12.02 -13.77 13.85
C LYS A 178 -11.09 -12.58 14.03
N ALA A 179 -11.25 -11.54 13.21
CA ALA A 179 -10.32 -10.42 13.16
C ALA A 179 -10.53 -9.48 14.35
N ALA A 180 -9.44 -9.08 15.00
CA ALA A 180 -9.47 -7.98 15.97
C ALA A 180 -9.78 -6.64 15.28
N ALA A 181 -9.31 -6.48 14.04
CA ALA A 181 -9.64 -5.36 13.17
C ALA A 181 -9.50 -5.78 11.69
N ILE A 182 -10.37 -5.25 10.83
CA ILE A 182 -10.31 -5.49 9.38
C ILE A 182 -10.73 -4.24 8.61
N THR A 183 -9.97 -3.88 7.57
CA THR A 183 -10.36 -2.76 6.69
C THR A 183 -11.47 -3.18 5.71
N PRO A 184 -12.53 -2.39 5.54
CA PRO A 184 -13.56 -2.69 4.56
C PRO A 184 -13.12 -2.35 3.14
N VAL A 185 -13.70 -3.04 2.15
CA VAL A 185 -13.59 -2.67 0.74
C VAL A 185 -15.00 -2.52 0.17
N PRO A 186 -15.40 -1.31 -0.30
CA PRO A 186 -14.64 -0.05 -0.28
C PRO A 186 -14.58 0.60 1.11
N GLY A 187 -13.71 1.62 1.26
CA GLY A 187 -13.68 2.50 2.44
C GLY A 187 -12.46 2.36 3.34
N GLY A 188 -11.62 1.34 3.14
CA GLY A 188 -10.37 1.13 3.89
C GLY A 188 -9.17 1.84 3.27
N VAL A 189 -8.35 1.11 2.53
CA VAL A 189 -7.04 1.59 2.04
C VAL A 189 -7.16 2.68 0.97
N GLY A 190 -8.15 2.61 0.09
CA GLY A 190 -8.31 3.55 -1.05
C GLY A 190 -8.32 5.04 -0.66
N PRO A 191 -9.16 5.48 0.29
CA PRO A 191 -9.13 6.86 0.80
C PRO A 191 -7.77 7.30 1.36
N MET A 192 -7.03 6.37 1.98
CA MET A 192 -5.71 6.65 2.53
C MET A 192 -4.66 6.86 1.44
N THR A 193 -4.73 6.13 0.33
CA THR A 193 -3.86 6.37 -0.84
C THR A 193 -3.98 7.82 -1.32
N ILE A 194 -5.20 8.33 -1.47
CA ILE A 194 -5.44 9.73 -1.88
C ILE A 194 -4.91 10.70 -0.82
N THR A 195 -5.16 10.41 0.46
CA THR A 195 -4.69 11.26 1.56
C THR A 195 -3.16 11.34 1.59
N MET A 196 -2.47 10.22 1.36
CA MET A 196 -1.00 10.19 1.35
C MET A 196 -0.41 10.88 0.12
N LEU A 197 -1.07 10.81 -1.03
CA LEU A 197 -0.71 11.61 -2.20
C LEU A 197 -0.75 13.11 -1.87
N MET A 198 -1.82 13.56 -1.23
CA MET A 198 -1.95 14.96 -0.81
C MET A 198 -0.89 15.34 0.23
N LYS A 199 -0.60 14.44 1.19
CA LYS A 199 0.47 14.62 2.19
C LYS A 199 1.84 14.78 1.52
N ASN A 200 2.20 13.90 0.59
CA ASN A 200 3.45 13.97 -0.17
C ASN A 200 3.52 15.26 -1.01
N THR A 201 2.39 15.67 -1.61
CA THR A 201 2.32 16.93 -2.40
C THR A 201 2.56 18.16 -1.53
N VAL A 202 1.97 18.22 -0.34
CA VAL A 202 2.22 19.31 0.62
C VAL A 202 3.68 19.28 1.09
N GLN A 203 4.25 18.10 1.32
CA GLN A 203 5.67 17.96 1.66
C GLN A 203 6.58 18.49 0.54
N ALA A 204 6.32 18.14 -0.73
CA ALA A 204 7.08 18.62 -1.87
C ALA A 204 7.00 20.15 -2.00
N ALA A 205 5.82 20.73 -1.80
CA ALA A 205 5.63 22.18 -1.81
C ALA A 205 6.34 22.90 -0.65
N ARG A 206 6.48 22.26 0.52
CA ARG A 206 7.28 22.82 1.63
C ARG A 206 8.77 22.78 1.32
N GLN A 207 9.24 21.66 0.77
CA GLN A 207 10.65 21.48 0.40
C GLN A 207 11.08 22.48 -0.67
N SER A 208 10.23 22.79 -1.66
CA SER A 208 10.53 23.78 -2.70
C SER A 208 10.70 25.20 -2.15
N LEU A 209 10.11 25.51 -1.00
CA LEU A 209 10.24 26.80 -0.30
C LEU A 209 11.45 26.84 0.66
N GLY A 210 12.28 25.80 0.71
CA GLY A 210 13.42 25.71 1.63
C GLY A 210 13.06 25.31 3.06
N ASN A 211 11.78 25.00 3.32
CA ASN A 211 11.34 24.48 4.61
C ASN A 211 11.63 22.97 4.68
N LYS A 212 12.81 22.63 5.21
CA LYS A 212 13.13 21.23 5.56
C LYS A 212 12.44 20.89 6.88
N THR A 213 11.32 20.16 6.80
CA THR A 213 10.75 19.40 7.93
C THR A 213 11.19 17.95 7.87
#